data_AF-A0A9Y4K295-F1
#
_entry.id   AF-A0A9Y4K295-F1
#
_cell.length_a   1.000
_cell.length_b   1.000
_cell.length_c   1.000
_cell.angle_alpha   90.00
_cell.angle_beta   90.00
_cell.angle_gamma   90.00
#
_symmetry.space_group_name_H-M   'P 1'
#
loop_
_entity.id
_entity.type
_entity.pdbx_description
1 polymer ?
#
loop_
_entity_poly.entity_id
_entity_poly.type
_entity_poly.pdbx_seq_one_letter_code
_entity_poly.pdbx_strand_id
1 'polypeptide(L)'
;MATSTWLHGPSAMRLTEGLVSVLKEQRPEYLPALLANYREHGVFTTQGAGAVGGLVGFSNAKLGSSKTRFEGLCLLAMLVKDSSSDLFQQHCLSWLRSLQQVIQSQAPVQTIQLAVNILKDLLQYSSQLPELAREVGLNSVLGILTSLLGLKTEVRWQGSDM
;
A
#
# COMPACT_ATOMS: atom_id res chain seq x y z
N MET A 1 7.12 -42.09 0.25
CA MET A 1 6.03 -41.93 -0.73
C MET A 1 5.50 -40.51 -0.61
N ALA A 2 5.45 -39.83 -1.75
CA ALA A 2 5.17 -38.40 -1.92
C ALA A 2 3.72 -38.04 -1.58
N THR A 3 3.47 -36.78 -1.16
CA THR A 3 2.84 -35.72 -1.98
C THR A 3 2.49 -34.51 -1.11
N SER A 4 3.33 -33.47 -1.17
CA SER A 4 3.05 -32.14 -0.62
C SER A 4 3.39 -31.09 -1.68
N THR A 5 2.69 -31.09 -2.81
CA THR A 5 3.13 -30.30 -3.98
C THR A 5 2.03 -29.60 -4.80
N TRP A 6 0.75 -29.57 -4.41
CA TRP A 6 -0.31 -29.18 -5.37
C TRP A 6 -1.41 -28.21 -4.93
N LEU A 7 -1.15 -27.27 -4.01
CA LEU A 7 -2.12 -26.17 -3.76
C LEU A 7 -1.58 -24.75 -3.99
N HIS A 8 -0.34 -24.58 -4.46
CA HIS A 8 0.38 -23.31 -4.29
C HIS A 8 0.51 -22.40 -5.53
N GLY A 9 -0.26 -22.56 -6.60
CA GLY A 9 -0.07 -21.76 -7.83
C GLY A 9 -1.35 -21.15 -8.44
N PRO A 10 -2.43 -21.91 -8.64
CA PRO A 10 -3.61 -21.42 -9.36
C PRO A 10 -4.58 -20.60 -8.49
N SER A 11 -4.72 -20.98 -7.21
CA SER A 11 -5.60 -20.34 -6.23
C SER A 11 -5.14 -18.92 -5.91
N ALA A 12 -3.83 -18.74 -5.75
CA ALA A 12 -3.19 -17.45 -5.53
C ALA A 12 -3.49 -16.45 -6.67
N MET A 13 -3.23 -16.87 -7.91
CA MET A 13 -3.47 -16.08 -9.11
C MET A 13 -4.96 -15.77 -9.34
N ARG A 14 -5.85 -16.72 -9.03
CA ARG A 14 -7.30 -16.50 -9.08
C ARG A 14 -7.78 -15.48 -8.05
N LEU A 15 -7.15 -15.42 -6.88
CA LEU A 15 -7.48 -14.43 -5.87
C LEU A 15 -7.04 -13.02 -6.32
N THR A 16 -5.87 -12.83 -6.96
CA THR A 16 -5.49 -11.49 -7.48
C THR A 16 -6.45 -11.04 -8.53
N GLU A 17 -6.73 -11.92 -9.50
CA GLU A 17 -7.63 -11.63 -10.60
C GLU A 17 -9.04 -11.34 -10.08
N GLY A 18 -9.50 -12.08 -9.08
CA GLY A 18 -10.75 -11.82 -8.36
C GLY A 18 -10.77 -10.44 -7.69
N LEU A 19 -9.70 -10.08 -6.98
CA LEU A 19 -9.56 -8.73 -6.40
C LEU A 19 -9.56 -7.65 -7.49
N VAL A 20 -8.74 -7.79 -8.52
CA VAL A 20 -8.68 -6.85 -9.65
C VAL A 20 -10.04 -6.73 -10.34
N SER A 21 -10.78 -7.83 -10.48
CA SER A 21 -12.12 -7.85 -11.07
C SER A 21 -13.14 -7.12 -10.18
N VAL A 22 -13.20 -7.42 -8.89
CA VAL A 22 -14.11 -6.74 -7.95
C VAL A 22 -13.82 -5.24 -7.85
N LEU A 23 -12.53 -4.89 -7.90
CA LEU A 23 -12.07 -3.50 -7.92
C LEU A 23 -12.43 -2.78 -9.23
N LYS A 24 -12.33 -3.46 -10.38
CA LYS A 24 -12.78 -2.93 -11.68
C LYS A 24 -14.30 -2.80 -11.76
N GLU A 25 -15.02 -3.72 -11.14
CA GLU A 25 -16.49 -3.80 -11.19
C GLU A 25 -17.17 -2.95 -10.10
N GLN A 26 -16.39 -2.18 -9.34
CA GLN A 26 -16.84 -1.26 -8.28
C GLN A 26 -17.82 -1.91 -7.29
N ARG A 27 -17.52 -3.13 -6.82
CA ARG A 27 -18.33 -3.80 -5.79
C ARG A 27 -17.64 -3.77 -4.42
N PRO A 28 -17.71 -2.64 -3.69
CA PRO A 28 -17.00 -2.46 -2.42
C PRO A 28 -17.46 -3.44 -1.34
N GLU A 29 -18.66 -4.00 -1.44
CA GLU A 29 -19.23 -4.96 -0.48
C GLU A 29 -18.44 -6.27 -0.36
N TYR A 30 -17.76 -6.71 -1.42
CA TYR A 30 -16.94 -7.94 -1.40
C TYR A 30 -15.46 -7.68 -1.08
N LEU A 31 -15.08 -6.40 -1.05
CA LEU A 31 -13.70 -5.98 -0.90
C LEU A 31 -13.14 -6.42 0.46
N PRO A 32 -13.78 -6.18 1.63
CA PRO A 32 -13.25 -6.61 2.92
C PRO A 32 -13.06 -8.13 3.03
N ALA A 33 -14.01 -8.92 2.53
CA ALA A 33 -13.95 -10.38 2.57
C ALA A 33 -12.85 -10.94 1.68
N LEU A 34 -12.63 -10.34 0.50
CA LEU A 34 -11.53 -10.73 -0.37
C LEU A 34 -10.18 -10.31 0.19
N LEU A 35 -10.06 -9.12 0.79
CA LEU A 35 -8.83 -8.68 1.48
C LEU A 35 -8.48 -9.62 2.64
N ALA A 36 -9.46 -10.05 3.43
CA ALA A 36 -9.27 -10.99 4.53
C ALA A 36 -8.73 -12.34 4.03
N ASN A 37 -9.39 -12.93 3.03
CA ASN A 37 -8.92 -14.15 2.38
C ASN A 37 -7.52 -13.98 1.76
N TYR A 38 -7.21 -12.80 1.24
CA TYR A 38 -5.91 -12.50 0.67
C TYR A 38 -4.77 -12.53 1.70
N ARG A 39 -5.03 -11.91 2.86
CA ARG A 39 -4.07 -11.85 3.97
C ARG A 39 -3.88 -13.19 4.63
N GLU A 40 -4.95 -13.96 4.81
CA GLU A 40 -4.88 -15.30 5.41
C GLU A 40 -4.05 -16.28 4.57
N HIS A 41 -3.98 -16.08 3.26
CA HIS A 41 -3.27 -16.98 2.34
C HIS A 41 -1.90 -16.48 1.86
N GLY A 42 -1.40 -15.32 2.34
CA GLY A 42 -0.01 -14.86 2.09
C GLY A 42 0.36 -14.75 0.60
N VAL A 43 -0.62 -14.39 -0.22
CA VAL A 43 -0.67 -14.73 -1.65
C VAL A 43 0.36 -13.98 -2.51
N PHE A 44 0.90 -12.86 -2.05
CA PHE A 44 1.84 -12.04 -2.85
C PHE A 44 3.18 -12.70 -3.14
N THR A 45 3.66 -13.59 -2.27
CA THR A 45 4.96 -14.27 -2.45
C THR A 45 4.97 -15.29 -3.59
N THR A 46 3.80 -15.77 -4.03
CA THR A 46 3.68 -16.88 -5.00
C THR A 46 3.08 -16.44 -6.35
N GLN A 47 2.95 -15.14 -6.62
CA GLN A 47 2.22 -14.64 -7.78
C GLN A 47 3.09 -14.25 -8.97
N GLY A 48 2.53 -14.41 -10.18
CA GLY A 48 3.14 -13.93 -11.42
C GLY A 48 3.23 -12.40 -11.46
N ALA A 49 4.36 -11.89 -11.93
CA ALA A 49 4.68 -10.46 -11.98
C ALA A 49 3.58 -9.57 -12.63
N GLY A 50 2.82 -10.11 -13.59
CA GLY A 50 1.74 -9.39 -14.26
C GLY A 50 0.52 -9.07 -13.38
N ALA A 51 0.14 -9.97 -12.47
CA ALA A 51 -1.02 -9.77 -11.61
C ALA A 51 -0.74 -8.73 -10.51
N VAL A 52 0.45 -8.78 -9.92
CA VAL A 52 0.89 -7.79 -8.93
C VAL A 52 1.12 -6.43 -9.60
N GLY A 53 1.70 -6.38 -10.79
CA GLY A 53 1.81 -5.15 -11.58
C GLY A 53 0.46 -4.51 -11.88
N GLY A 54 -0.58 -5.32 -12.15
CA GLY A 54 -1.96 -4.86 -12.30
C GLY A 54 -2.52 -4.20 -11.04
N LEU A 55 -2.29 -4.79 -9.86
CA LEU A 55 -2.68 -4.21 -8.57
C LEU A 55 -1.94 -2.91 -8.26
N VAL A 56 -0.63 -2.85 -8.55
CA VAL A 56 0.17 -1.62 -8.39
C VAL A 56 -0.38 -0.51 -9.30
N GLY A 57 -0.65 -0.82 -10.56
CA GLY A 57 -1.25 0.13 -11.51
C GLY A 57 -2.64 0.60 -11.07
N PHE A 58 -3.46 -0.31 -10.55
CA PHE A 58 -4.79 0.02 -10.04
C PHE A 58 -4.74 0.89 -8.78
N SER A 59 -3.86 0.55 -7.83
CA SER A 59 -3.62 1.36 -6.64
C SER A 59 -3.20 2.79 -7.00
N ASN A 60 -2.23 2.92 -7.92
CA ASN A 60 -1.77 4.22 -8.40
C ASN A 60 -2.89 5.03 -9.08
N ALA A 61 -3.72 4.39 -9.91
CA ALA A 61 -4.87 5.04 -10.54
C ALA A 61 -5.88 5.56 -9.50
N LYS A 62 -6.15 4.77 -8.46
CA LYS A 62 -7.06 5.13 -7.37
C LYS A 62 -6.54 6.27 -6.50
N LEU A 63 -5.22 6.30 -6.23
CA LEU A 63 -4.55 7.38 -5.48
C LEU A 63 -4.63 8.74 -6.18
N GLY A 64 -4.68 8.74 -7.52
CA GLY A 64 -4.80 9.95 -8.34
C GLY A 64 -6.14 10.69 -8.23
N SER A 65 -7.19 10.03 -7.74
CA SER A 65 -8.54 10.62 -7.60
C SER A 65 -8.92 10.81 -6.13
N SER A 66 -9.36 12.00 -5.75
CA SER A 66 -9.80 12.29 -4.38
C SER A 66 -10.97 11.41 -3.92
N LYS A 67 -11.84 10.97 -4.84
CA LYS A 67 -13.00 10.12 -4.53
C LYS A 67 -12.62 8.69 -4.16
N THR A 68 -11.51 8.20 -4.71
CA THR A 68 -11.10 6.79 -4.59
C THR A 68 -9.76 6.61 -3.89
N ARG A 69 -9.18 7.70 -3.41
CA ARG A 69 -7.85 7.74 -2.78
C ARG A 69 -7.76 6.81 -1.59
N PHE A 70 -8.80 6.75 -0.76
CA PHE A 70 -8.82 5.89 0.41
C PHE A 70 -8.70 4.40 0.03
N GLU A 71 -9.46 3.94 -0.97
CA GLU A 71 -9.35 2.57 -1.50
C GLU A 71 -7.94 2.29 -2.03
N GLY A 72 -7.35 3.26 -2.76
CA GLY A 72 -5.96 3.16 -3.23
C GLY A 72 -4.96 3.00 -2.09
N LEU A 73 -5.12 3.75 -0.99
CA LEU A 73 -4.29 3.60 0.20
C LEU A 73 -4.46 2.24 0.87
N CYS A 74 -5.68 1.70 0.95
CA CYS A 74 -5.91 0.37 1.51
C CYS A 74 -5.19 -0.72 0.69
N LEU A 75 -5.23 -0.61 -0.63
CA LEU A 75 -4.49 -1.52 -1.52
C LEU A 75 -2.98 -1.35 -1.38
N LEU A 76 -2.50 -0.11 -1.30
CA LEU A 76 -1.09 0.20 -1.06
C LEU A 76 -0.60 -0.37 0.27
N ALA A 77 -1.40 -0.28 1.34
CA ALA A 77 -1.05 -0.82 2.65
C ALA A 77 -0.80 -2.33 2.63
N MET A 78 -1.56 -3.08 1.81
CA MET A 78 -1.31 -4.50 1.60
C MET A 78 -0.06 -4.73 0.75
N LEU A 79 0.08 -4.01 -0.36
CA LEU A 79 1.24 -4.14 -1.24
C LEU A 79 2.55 -3.92 -0.47
N VAL A 80 2.62 -2.89 0.37
CA VAL A 80 3.81 -2.59 1.20
C VAL A 80 4.14 -3.73 2.17
N LYS A 81 3.13 -4.41 2.73
CA LYS A 81 3.33 -5.45 3.75
C LYS A 81 3.68 -6.80 3.16
N ASP A 82 3.08 -7.13 2.02
CA ASP A 82 3.14 -8.48 1.48
C ASP A 82 3.99 -8.58 0.19
N SER A 83 4.51 -7.46 -0.35
CA SER A 83 5.38 -7.47 -1.54
C SER A 83 6.74 -8.13 -1.30
N SER A 84 7.31 -8.71 -2.35
CA SER A 84 8.72 -9.11 -2.37
C SER A 84 9.67 -7.90 -2.35
N SER A 85 10.90 -8.11 -1.90
CA SER A 85 11.94 -7.06 -1.87
C SER A 85 12.20 -6.43 -3.24
N ASP A 86 12.21 -7.22 -4.32
CA ASP A 86 12.44 -6.71 -5.68
C ASP A 86 11.33 -5.74 -6.11
N LEU A 87 10.08 -6.10 -5.87
CA LEU A 87 8.93 -5.27 -6.22
C LEU A 87 8.90 -4.00 -5.36
N PHE A 88 9.19 -4.14 -4.07
CA PHE A 88 9.29 -3.01 -3.17
C PHE A 88 10.37 -2.03 -3.63
N GLN A 89 11.57 -2.50 -3.99
CA GLN A 89 12.65 -1.64 -4.48
C GLN A 89 12.25 -0.89 -5.76
N GLN A 90 11.54 -1.55 -6.68
CA GLN A 90 11.09 -0.93 -7.92
C GLN A 90 10.05 0.19 -7.72
N HIS A 91 9.18 0.05 -6.72
CA HIS A 91 8.03 0.97 -6.56
C HIS A 91 8.11 1.89 -5.34
N CYS A 92 9.00 1.64 -4.37
CA CYS A 92 9.08 2.38 -3.11
C CYS A 92 9.10 3.90 -3.29
N LEU A 93 9.96 4.43 -4.16
CA LEU A 93 10.06 5.88 -4.37
C LEU A 93 8.77 6.47 -4.96
N SER A 94 8.12 5.74 -5.87
CA SER A 94 6.85 6.16 -6.44
C SER A 94 5.75 6.22 -5.38
N TRP A 95 5.70 5.22 -4.49
CA TRP A 95 4.75 5.16 -3.38
C TRP A 95 5.02 6.25 -2.34
N LEU A 96 6.28 6.52 -1.99
CA LEU A 96 6.66 7.62 -1.10
C LEU A 96 6.19 8.96 -1.65
N ARG A 97 6.38 9.21 -2.96
CA ARG A 97 5.90 10.43 -3.61
C ARG A 97 4.38 10.53 -3.58
N SER A 98 3.66 9.46 -3.90
CA SER A 98 2.20 9.44 -3.83
C SER A 98 1.69 9.70 -2.42
N LEU A 99 2.30 9.10 -1.40
CA LEU A 99 1.95 9.33 0.00
C LEU A 99 2.18 10.78 0.42
N GLN A 100 3.30 11.39 0.04
CA GLN A 100 3.52 12.82 0.26
C GLN A 100 2.42 13.67 -0.36
N GLN A 101 2.02 13.39 -1.61
CA GLN A 101 0.93 14.11 -2.27
C GLN A 101 -0.40 13.96 -1.51
N VAL A 102 -0.69 12.77 -0.98
CA VAL A 102 -1.88 12.55 -0.15
C VAL A 102 -1.79 13.30 1.17
N ILE A 103 -0.65 13.26 1.84
CA ILE A 103 -0.42 13.94 3.13
C ILE A 103 -0.54 15.47 2.98
N GLN A 104 -0.03 16.01 1.87
CA GLN A 104 -0.13 17.43 1.56
C GLN A 104 -1.53 17.83 1.03
N SER A 105 -2.35 16.85 0.66
CA SER A 105 -3.71 17.12 0.20
C SER A 105 -4.66 17.37 1.38
N GLN A 106 -5.68 18.20 1.18
CA GLN A 106 -6.78 18.43 2.12
C GLN A 106 -7.72 17.20 2.18
N ALA A 107 -7.17 16.03 2.47
CA ALA A 107 -7.93 14.78 2.58
C ALA A 107 -8.51 14.60 3.99
N PRO A 108 -9.56 13.77 4.17
CA PRO A 108 -10.12 13.47 5.48
C PRO A 108 -9.08 12.90 6.45
N VAL A 109 -9.23 13.18 7.75
CA VAL A 109 -8.29 12.76 8.80
C VAL A 109 -7.97 11.26 8.76
N GLN A 110 -8.97 10.40 8.55
CA GLN A 110 -8.77 8.94 8.47
C GLN A 110 -7.87 8.55 7.28
N THR A 111 -7.98 9.28 6.16
CA THR A 111 -7.15 9.08 4.96
C THR A 111 -5.71 9.48 5.24
N ILE A 112 -5.52 10.62 5.90
CA ILE A 112 -4.19 11.12 6.29
C ILE A 112 -3.53 10.18 7.30
N GLN A 113 -4.26 9.73 8.32
CA GLN A 113 -3.76 8.77 9.31
C GLN A 113 -3.31 7.46 8.65
N LEU A 114 -4.10 6.92 7.73
CA LEU A 114 -3.73 5.72 6.98
C LEU A 114 -2.48 5.97 6.13
N ALA A 115 -2.40 7.09 5.42
CA ALA A 115 -1.22 7.44 4.63
C ALA A 115 0.05 7.56 5.48
N VAL A 116 -0.03 8.18 6.66
CA VAL A 116 1.09 8.29 7.61
C VAL A 116 1.51 6.93 8.16
N ASN A 117 0.56 6.04 8.47
CA ASN A 117 0.88 4.67 8.90
C ASN A 117 1.59 3.88 7.80
N ILE A 118 1.12 3.96 6.54
CA ILE A 118 1.77 3.32 5.40
C ILE A 118 3.16 3.91 5.18
N LEU A 119 3.32 5.23 5.30
CA LEU A 119 4.61 5.92 5.19
C LEU A 119 5.62 5.40 6.23
N LYS A 120 5.17 5.20 7.48
CA LYS A 120 6.00 4.59 8.53
C LYS A 120 6.46 3.19 8.13
N ASP A 121 5.53 2.33 7.68
CA ASP A 121 5.83 0.96 7.28
C ASP A 121 6.82 0.93 6.08
N LEU A 122 6.63 1.82 5.10
CA LEU A 122 7.52 2.02 3.95
C LEU A 122 8.93 2.43 4.37
N LEU A 123 9.04 3.43 5.25
CA LEU A 123 10.32 3.90 5.74
C LEU A 123 11.04 2.81 6.54
N GLN A 124 10.31 2.10 7.41
CA GLN A 124 10.87 1.01 8.19
C GLN A 124 11.40 -0.12 7.31
N TYR A 125 10.65 -0.55 6.29
CA TYR A 125 11.12 -1.60 5.39
C TYR A 125 12.27 -1.11 4.50
N SER A 126 12.18 0.12 3.96
CA SER A 126 13.26 0.70 3.15
C SER A 126 14.58 0.84 3.91
N SER A 127 14.53 1.10 5.23
CA SER A 127 15.72 1.21 6.08
C SER A 127 16.49 -0.11 6.23
N GLN A 128 15.84 -1.25 5.97
CA GLN A 128 16.46 -2.57 6.01
C GLN A 128 17.24 -2.87 4.72
N LEU A 129 17.04 -2.07 3.66
CA LEU A 129 17.66 -2.23 2.35
C LEU A 129 18.66 -1.08 2.13
N PRO A 130 19.98 -1.31 2.23
CA PRO A 130 20.98 -0.24 2.27
C PRO A 130 20.93 0.74 1.10
N GLU A 131 20.77 0.23 -0.13
CA GLU A 131 20.69 1.07 -1.33
C GLU A 131 19.45 1.96 -1.32
N LEU A 132 18.30 1.38 -0.93
CA LEU A 132 17.03 2.10 -0.87
C LEU A 132 17.02 3.12 0.27
N ALA A 133 17.58 2.78 1.43
CA ALA A 133 17.74 3.68 2.57
C ALA A 133 18.55 4.92 2.18
N ARG A 134 19.66 4.73 1.45
CA ARG A 134 20.48 5.84 0.93
C ARG A 134 19.69 6.72 -0.04
N GLU A 135 18.95 6.11 -0.95
CA GLU A 135 18.17 6.83 -1.96
C GLU A 135 17.01 7.61 -1.36
N VAL A 136 16.27 7.02 -0.41
CA VAL A 136 15.21 7.70 0.36
C VAL A 136 15.81 8.84 1.18
N GLY A 137 16.95 8.60 1.82
CA GLY A 137 17.70 9.59 2.59
C GLY A 137 18.00 10.85 1.81
N LEU A 138 18.53 10.69 0.59
CA LEU A 138 18.96 11.80 -0.25
C LEU A 138 17.81 12.52 -0.96
N ASN A 139 16.78 11.78 -1.39
CA ASN A 139 15.78 12.30 -2.32
C ASN A 139 14.41 12.56 -1.69
N SER A 140 14.09 11.89 -0.58
CA SER A 140 12.72 11.86 -0.04
C SER A 140 12.59 12.43 1.36
N VAL A 141 13.61 12.31 2.23
CA VAL A 141 13.51 12.69 3.65
C VAL A 141 13.06 14.13 3.85
N LEU A 142 13.67 15.10 3.15
CA LEU A 142 13.30 16.51 3.29
C LEU A 142 11.83 16.73 2.90
N GLY A 143 11.39 16.17 1.77
CA GLY A 143 10.01 16.28 1.30
C GLY A 143 9.02 15.64 2.28
N ILE A 144 9.37 14.51 2.89
CA ILE A 144 8.57 13.86 3.93
C ILE A 144 8.43 14.78 5.15
N LEU A 145 9.55 15.30 5.66
CA LEU A 145 9.56 16.16 6.84
C LEU A 145 8.72 17.42 6.61
N THR A 146 8.87 18.08 5.45
CA THR A 146 8.05 19.24 5.11
C THR A 146 6.57 18.90 5.03
N SER A 147 6.22 17.75 4.44
CA SER A 147 4.82 17.29 4.35
C SER A 147 4.21 17.06 5.73
N LEU A 148 4.95 16.40 6.63
CA LEU A 148 4.50 16.08 7.98
C LEU A 148 4.40 17.32 8.88
N LEU A 149 5.37 18.24 8.80
CA LEU A 149 5.32 19.53 9.49
C LEU A 149 4.16 20.40 8.96
N GLY A 150 3.83 20.24 7.67
CA GLY A 150 2.72 20.90 6.99
C GLY A 150 1.33 20.43 7.44
N LEU A 151 1.21 19.29 8.14
CA LEU A 151 -0.06 18.78 8.71
C LEU A 151 -0.61 19.63 9.87
N LYS A 152 -0.13 20.88 9.99
CA LYS A 152 -0.44 21.90 11.00
C LYS A 152 -1.81 21.68 11.66
N THR A 153 -1.76 21.20 12.90
CA THR A 153 -2.76 21.36 13.98
C THR A 153 -4.16 20.77 13.82
N GLU A 154 -4.46 19.95 12.80
CA GLU A 154 -5.75 19.23 12.74
C GLU A 154 -5.71 17.88 13.49
N VAL A 155 -4.50 17.37 13.80
CA VAL A 155 -4.32 16.32 14.81
C VAL A 155 -4.32 16.96 16.19
N ARG A 156 -5.38 17.70 16.54
CA ARG A 156 -5.66 17.97 17.94
C ARG A 156 -6.02 16.62 18.54
N TRP A 157 -5.04 16.06 19.25
CA TRP A 157 -5.19 14.96 20.20
C TRP A 157 -6.60 14.98 20.83
N GLN A 158 -7.51 14.15 20.31
CA GLN A 158 -8.75 13.81 21.00
C GLN A 158 -8.34 12.92 22.18
N GLY A 159 -7.82 13.56 23.22
CA GLY A 159 -7.23 12.91 24.38
C GLY A 159 -6.75 13.91 25.43
N SER A 160 -7.38 15.09 25.49
CA SER A 160 -7.15 16.04 26.59
C SER A 160 -8.44 16.79 26.90
N ASP A 161 -9.54 16.03 27.06
CA ASP A 161 -10.65 16.42 27.94
C ASP A 161 -10.74 15.33 29.01
N MET A 162 -9.90 15.47 30.04
CA MET A 162 -10.08 14.92 31.38
C MET A 162 -9.64 15.99 32.37
#